data_AF-A0A351TJP7-F1
#
_entry.id   AF-A0A351TJP7-F1
#
_cell.length_a   1.000
_cell.length_b   1.000
_cell.length_c   1.000
_cell.angle_alpha   90.00
_cell.angle_beta   90.00
_cell.angle_gamma   90.00
#
_symmetry.space_group_name_H-M   'P 1'
#
loop_
_entity.id
_entity.type
_entity.pdbx_description
1 polymer ?
#
loop_
_entity_poly.entity_id
_entity_poly.type
_entity_poly.pdbx_seq_one_letter_code
_entity_poly.pdbx_strand_id
1 'polypeptide(L)'
;MGFPKRKIVEKIRKDYPVGCEVVLDRMEDVQAPPVGTHGTVKSVDDTGSIKVAWRTGGSLRVVYGEDACHRIDTDAIVKEFLDGYGKTQAGGSCPRCGSPMPHLEHHAVSRRAHLIVCDLCGTEEALEDAGMSEKKPLFTWEAWKERGK
;
A
#
# COMPACT_ATOMS: atom_id res chain seq x y z
N MET A 1 29.68 2.42 -14.15
CA MET A 1 28.39 1.71 -14.20
C MET A 1 27.79 1.85 -15.59
N GLY A 2 27.23 0.77 -16.14
CA GLY A 2 26.49 0.83 -17.40
C GLY A 2 25.03 1.17 -17.10
N PHE A 3 24.47 2.14 -17.82
CA PHE A 3 23.05 2.46 -17.69
C PHE A 3 22.19 1.26 -18.11
N PRO A 4 21.10 0.96 -17.38
CA PRO A 4 20.19 -0.11 -17.77
C PRO A 4 19.54 0.22 -19.12
N LYS A 5 19.24 -0.84 -19.90
CA LYS A 5 18.53 -0.67 -21.18
C LYS A 5 17.16 -0.05 -20.95
N ARG A 6 16.68 0.76 -21.89
CA ARG A 6 15.36 1.41 -21.84
C ARG A 6 14.21 0.48 -21.42
N LYS A 7 14.20 -0.76 -21.94
CA LYS A 7 13.20 -1.79 -21.59
C LYS A 7 13.19 -2.14 -20.09
N ILE A 8 14.35 -2.11 -19.43
CA ILE A 8 14.48 -2.38 -18.00
C ILE A 8 13.88 -1.21 -17.22
N VAL A 9 14.23 0.03 -17.57
CA VAL A 9 13.69 1.24 -16.93
C VAL A 9 12.17 1.31 -17.07
N GLU A 10 11.64 1.00 -18.27
CA GLU A 10 10.20 0.89 -18.50
C GLU A 10 9.53 -0.18 -17.65
N LYS A 11 10.20 -1.31 -17.42
CA LYS A 11 9.71 -2.36 -16.52
C LYS A 11 9.68 -1.87 -15.07
N ILE A 12 10.76 -1.24 -14.59
CA ILE A 12 10.82 -0.67 -13.23
C ILE A 12 9.70 0.35 -13.03
N ARG A 13 9.44 1.22 -14.01
CA ARG A 13 8.33 2.19 -13.96
C ARG A 13 6.95 1.54 -13.85
N LYS A 14 6.77 0.37 -14.45
CA LYS A 14 5.52 -0.41 -14.35
C LYS A 14 5.41 -1.15 -13.03
N ASP A 15 6.51 -1.69 -12.54
CA ASP A 15 6.55 -2.44 -11.29
C ASP A 15 6.39 -1.50 -10.09
N TYR A 16 6.96 -0.28 -10.18
CA TYR A 16 6.97 0.76 -9.15
C TYR A 16 6.34 2.07 -9.66
N PRO A 17 5.01 2.10 -9.86
CA PRO A 17 4.33 3.31 -10.27
C PRO A 17 4.35 4.35 -9.14
N VAL A 18 4.25 5.63 -9.52
CA VAL A 18 4.17 6.73 -8.54
C VAL A 18 2.98 6.54 -7.62
N GLY A 19 3.22 6.68 -6.31
CA GLY A 19 2.22 6.49 -5.27
C GLY A 19 2.18 5.09 -4.67
N CYS A 20 2.87 4.10 -5.26
CA CYS A 20 2.92 2.77 -4.66
C CYS A 20 3.75 2.75 -3.37
N GLU A 21 3.44 1.81 -2.48
CA GLU A 21 4.19 1.61 -1.24
C GLU A 21 5.21 0.48 -1.37
N VAL A 22 6.39 0.74 -0.83
CA VAL A 22 7.55 -0.17 -0.85
C VAL A 22 8.14 -0.33 0.53
N VAL A 23 8.88 -1.41 0.73
CA VAL A 23 9.71 -1.67 1.91
C VAL A 23 11.15 -1.83 1.47
N LEU A 24 12.06 -1.21 2.23
CA LEU A 24 13.50 -1.33 1.99
C LEU A 24 14.00 -2.71 2.40
N ASP A 25 14.64 -3.43 1.49
CA ASP A 25 15.24 -4.74 1.75
C ASP A 25 16.75 -4.64 1.98
N ARG A 26 17.42 -3.75 1.22
CA ARG A 26 18.86 -3.56 1.31
C ARG A 26 19.28 -2.21 0.74
N MET A 27 20.18 -1.52 1.44
CA MET A 27 20.88 -0.33 0.99
C MET A 27 22.15 -0.19 1.83
N GLU A 28 23.31 -0.06 1.18
CA GLU A 28 24.62 0.01 1.84
C GLU A 28 25.10 1.46 1.89
N ASP A 29 24.39 2.28 2.67
CA ASP A 29 24.70 3.71 2.88
C ASP A 29 24.52 4.07 4.37
N VAL A 30 25.39 4.93 4.90
CA VAL A 30 25.34 5.35 6.31
C VAL A 30 24.07 6.15 6.65
N GLN A 31 23.50 6.83 5.65
CA GLN A 31 22.26 7.58 5.75
C GLN A 31 21.04 6.74 5.35
N ALA A 32 21.23 5.46 5.02
CA ALA A 32 20.14 4.56 4.66
C ALA A 32 19.11 4.45 5.81
N PRO A 33 17.81 4.45 5.50
CA PRO A 33 16.82 4.00 6.45
C PRO A 33 17.12 2.56 6.89
N PRO A 34 16.70 2.14 8.10
CA PRO A 34 16.77 0.74 8.49
C PRO A 34 16.05 -0.17 7.48
N VAL A 35 16.59 -1.36 7.24
CA VAL A 35 15.88 -2.42 6.50
C VAL A 35 14.51 -2.67 7.16
N GLY A 36 13.48 -2.87 6.34
CA GLY A 36 12.08 -2.93 6.79
C GLY A 36 11.39 -1.56 6.82
N THR A 37 12.09 -0.46 6.55
CA THR A 37 11.46 0.86 6.49
C THR A 37 10.51 0.96 5.29
N HIS A 38 9.30 1.43 5.57
CA HIS A 38 8.28 1.70 4.56
C HIS A 38 8.50 3.05 3.87
N GLY A 39 8.15 3.14 2.60
CA GLY A 39 8.16 4.39 1.87
C GLY A 39 7.16 4.41 0.71
N THR A 40 6.93 5.60 0.18
CA THR A 40 6.06 5.81 -0.99
C THR A 40 6.88 6.25 -2.19
N VAL A 41 6.72 5.57 -3.32
CA VAL A 41 7.40 5.91 -4.57
C VAL A 41 6.91 7.26 -5.08
N LYS A 42 7.86 8.16 -5.39
CA LYS A 42 7.61 9.50 -5.93
C LYS A 42 7.90 9.61 -7.42
N SER A 43 8.90 8.89 -7.90
CA SER A 43 9.27 8.87 -9.33
C SER A 43 10.30 7.78 -9.59
N VAL A 44 10.42 7.35 -10.84
CA VAL A 44 11.54 6.51 -11.32
C VAL A 44 12.26 7.29 -12.42
N ASP A 45 13.55 7.54 -12.24
CA ASP A 45 14.35 8.28 -13.22
C ASP A 45 14.74 7.41 -14.43
N ASP A 46 15.46 8.01 -15.37
CA ASP A 46 15.97 7.37 -16.59
C ASP A 46 17.13 6.40 -16.34
N THR A 47 17.74 6.46 -15.15
CA THR A 47 18.73 5.48 -14.70
C THR A 47 18.10 4.23 -14.07
N GLY A 48 16.77 4.23 -13.89
CA GLY A 48 16.04 3.17 -13.20
C GLY A 48 16.05 3.30 -11.68
N SER A 49 16.58 4.40 -11.14
CA SER A 49 16.58 4.63 -9.69
C SER A 49 15.21 5.13 -9.23
N ILE A 50 14.74 4.57 -8.11
CA ILE A 50 13.42 4.84 -7.57
C ILE A 50 13.55 5.89 -6.47
N LYS A 51 12.93 7.06 -6.65
CA LYS A 51 12.83 8.07 -5.61
C LYS A 51 11.71 7.68 -4.66
N VAL A 52 12.04 7.48 -3.39
CA VAL A 52 11.11 7.06 -2.35
C VAL A 52 11.04 8.14 -1.27
N ALA A 53 9.84 8.47 -0.80
CA ALA A 53 9.66 9.21 0.44
C ALA A 53 9.52 8.21 1.57
N TRP A 54 10.58 8.04 2.35
CA TRP A 54 10.62 7.10 3.47
C TRP A 54 9.84 7.66 4.65
N ARG A 55 9.12 6.79 5.38
CA ARG A 55 8.34 7.20 6.56
C ARG A 55 9.21 7.77 7.69
N THR A 56 10.50 7.41 7.70
CA THR A 56 11.51 7.98 8.61
C THR A 56 11.92 9.42 8.25
N GLY A 57 11.37 10.00 7.18
CA GLY A 57 11.66 11.36 6.72
C GLY A 57 12.77 11.47 5.67
N GLY A 58 13.45 10.35 5.35
CA GLY A 58 14.48 10.30 4.32
C GLY A 58 13.94 10.32 2.88
N SER A 59 14.81 10.64 1.92
CA SER A 59 14.47 10.62 0.47
C SER A 59 15.52 9.93 -0.42
N LEU A 60 16.37 9.08 0.18
CA LEU A 60 17.35 8.29 -0.56
C LEU A 60 16.67 7.45 -1.63
N ARG A 61 17.31 7.39 -2.80
CA ARG A 61 16.82 6.61 -3.94
C ARG A 61 17.22 5.15 -3.76
N VAL A 62 16.39 4.26 -4.24
CA VAL A 62 16.76 2.84 -4.45
C VAL A 62 17.40 2.75 -5.83
N VAL A 63 18.71 2.58 -5.87
CA VAL A 63 19.52 2.49 -7.09
C VAL A 63 19.43 1.10 -7.69
N TYR A 64 19.07 1.02 -8.98
CA TYR A 64 18.95 -0.26 -9.67
C TYR A 64 20.28 -1.02 -9.72
N GLY A 65 20.29 -2.24 -9.18
CA GLY A 65 21.46 -3.13 -9.17
C GLY A 65 22.34 -3.00 -7.93
N GLU A 66 22.13 -1.98 -7.10
CA GLU A 66 22.86 -1.76 -5.85
C GLU A 66 21.92 -1.97 -4.65
N ASP A 67 20.79 -1.28 -4.66
CA ASP A 67 19.78 -1.33 -3.61
C ASP A 67 18.66 -2.31 -3.95
N ALA A 68 17.90 -2.71 -2.92
CA ALA A 68 16.73 -3.57 -3.08
C ALA A 68 15.55 -3.04 -2.25
N CYS A 69 14.38 -3.04 -2.88
CA CYS A 69 13.09 -2.85 -2.23
C CYS A 69 12.05 -3.73 -2.93
N HIS A 70 10.95 -4.01 -2.25
CA HIS A 70 9.80 -4.68 -2.84
C HIS A 70 8.52 -3.90 -2.58
N ARG A 71 7.54 -4.09 -3.48
CA ARG A 71 6.24 -3.43 -3.43
C ARG A 71 5.29 -4.20 -2.51
N ILE A 72 4.55 -3.47 -1.68
CA ILE A 72 3.67 -4.06 -0.66
C ILE A 72 2.19 -3.68 -0.81
N ASP A 73 1.84 -2.85 -1.78
CA ASP A 73 0.46 -2.40 -2.03
C ASP A 73 -0.32 -3.31 -3.01
N THR A 74 0.16 -4.53 -3.26
CA THR A 74 -0.58 -5.49 -4.09
C THR A 74 -1.84 -5.96 -3.35
N ASP A 75 -2.94 -6.16 -4.08
CA ASP A 75 -4.21 -6.60 -3.48
C ASP A 75 -4.04 -7.91 -2.68
N ALA A 76 -3.13 -8.80 -3.07
CA ALA A 76 -2.82 -10.02 -2.32
C ALA A 76 -2.24 -9.72 -0.93
N ILE A 77 -1.18 -8.91 -0.85
CA ILE A 77 -0.51 -8.55 0.41
C ILE A 77 -1.46 -7.76 1.30
N VAL A 78 -2.17 -6.78 0.72
CA VAL A 78 -3.08 -5.94 1.49
C VAL A 78 -4.26 -6.76 2.01
N LYS A 79 -4.78 -7.70 1.22
CA LYS A 79 -5.84 -8.61 1.67
C LYS A 79 -5.39 -9.46 2.85
N GLU A 80 -4.18 -10.04 2.81
CA GLU A 80 -3.67 -10.82 3.95
C GLU A 80 -3.58 -9.97 5.22
N PHE A 81 -3.13 -8.71 5.10
CA PHE A 81 -3.14 -7.76 6.22
C PHE A 81 -4.56 -7.49 6.74
N LEU A 82 -5.51 -7.18 5.85
CA LEU A 82 -6.89 -6.86 6.22
C LEU A 82 -7.62 -8.07 6.86
N ASP A 83 -7.40 -9.27 6.32
CA ASP A 83 -7.94 -10.51 6.90
C ASP A 83 -7.37 -10.78 8.30
N GLY A 84 -6.11 -10.41 8.55
CA GLY A 84 -5.51 -10.40 9.88
C GLY A 84 -6.15 -9.36 10.81
N TYR A 85 -6.31 -8.13 10.31
CA TYR A 85 -6.92 -7.01 11.04
C TYR A 85 -8.34 -7.34 11.53
N GLY A 86 -9.15 -8.00 10.69
CA GLY A 86 -10.52 -8.40 11.04
C GLY A 86 -10.61 -9.28 12.29
N LYS A 87 -9.59 -10.08 12.57
CA LYS A 87 -9.54 -10.96 13.77
C LYS A 87 -9.34 -10.19 15.07
N THR A 88 -8.69 -9.03 15.00
CA THR A 88 -8.38 -8.17 16.15
C THR A 88 -9.13 -6.85 16.13
N GLN A 89 -10.14 -6.72 15.26
CA GLN A 89 -10.88 -5.48 15.07
C GLN A 89 -11.58 -5.07 16.38
N ALA A 90 -11.04 -4.05 17.03
CA ALA A 90 -11.72 -3.33 18.09
C ALA A 90 -12.67 -2.30 17.42
N GLY A 91 -13.90 -2.19 17.93
CA GLY A 91 -14.84 -1.17 17.46
C GLY A 91 -14.26 0.24 17.57
N GLY A 92 -14.68 1.15 16.69
CA GLY A 92 -14.18 2.54 16.69
C GLY A 92 -14.38 3.23 15.34
N SER A 93 -13.71 2.76 14.29
CA SER A 93 -13.79 3.31 12.94
C SER A 93 -13.80 2.23 11.85
N CYS A 94 -14.34 2.60 10.69
CA CYS A 94 -14.41 1.76 9.51
C CYS A 94 -13.03 1.57 8.90
N PRO A 95 -12.53 0.33 8.76
CA PRO A 95 -11.20 0.09 8.22
C PRO A 95 -11.07 0.47 6.74
N ARG A 96 -12.19 0.60 6.01
CA ARG A 96 -12.20 1.03 4.60
C ARG A 96 -12.12 2.55 4.45
N CYS A 97 -12.99 3.31 5.13
CA CYS A 97 -13.13 4.76 4.91
C CYS A 97 -12.77 5.65 6.12
N GLY A 98 -12.50 5.07 7.30
CA GLY A 98 -12.20 5.82 8.53
C GLY A 98 -13.41 6.40 9.26
N SER A 99 -14.63 6.28 8.72
CA SER A 99 -15.85 6.77 9.39
C SER A 99 -16.07 6.09 10.75
N PRO A 100 -16.60 6.78 11.78
CA PRO A 100 -16.85 6.17 13.08
C PRO A 100 -17.84 5.00 12.96
N MET A 101 -17.60 3.94 13.73
CA MET A 101 -18.45 2.76 13.82
C MET A 101 -18.86 2.53 15.28
N PRO A 102 -19.94 3.16 15.75
CA PRO A 102 -20.46 2.92 17.09
C PRO A 102 -20.94 1.47 17.24
N HIS A 103 -20.82 0.92 18.45
CA HIS A 103 -21.13 -0.48 18.76
C HIS A 103 -22.62 -0.88 18.55
N LEU A 104 -23.51 0.08 18.34
CA LEU A 104 -24.97 -0.11 18.30
C LEU A 104 -25.58 -0.04 16.90
N GLU A 105 -24.77 0.18 15.86
CA GLU A 105 -25.25 0.20 14.47
C GLU A 105 -25.15 -1.18 13.81
N HIS A 106 -26.02 -1.42 12.83
CA HIS A 106 -25.80 -2.50 11.90
C HIS A 106 -24.53 -2.20 11.11
N HIS A 107 -23.70 -3.22 10.92
CA HIS A 107 -22.47 -3.12 10.14
C HIS A 107 -22.46 -4.23 9.10
N ALA A 108 -21.73 -4.02 8.01
CA ALA A 108 -21.61 -4.98 6.93
C ALA A 108 -20.33 -5.81 7.08
N VAL A 109 -20.39 -7.08 6.69
CA VAL A 109 -19.17 -7.88 6.48
C VAL A 109 -18.66 -7.58 5.08
N SER A 110 -17.38 -7.21 4.96
CA SER A 110 -16.79 -6.95 3.65
C SER A 110 -16.77 -8.23 2.80
N ARG A 111 -17.04 -8.08 1.50
CA ARG A 111 -16.92 -9.14 0.48
C ARG A 111 -15.49 -9.31 -0.02
N ARG A 112 -14.61 -8.38 0.34
CA ARG A 112 -13.24 -8.29 -0.16
C ARG A 112 -12.20 -8.69 0.88
N ALA A 113 -12.53 -8.51 2.16
CA ALA A 113 -11.73 -8.92 3.31
C ALA A 113 -12.64 -9.46 4.43
N HIS A 114 -12.13 -10.38 5.24
CA HIS A 114 -12.85 -11.01 6.36
C HIS A 114 -12.90 -10.08 7.57
N LEU A 115 -13.54 -8.92 7.44
CA LEU A 115 -13.64 -7.89 8.47
C LEU A 115 -14.97 -7.13 8.37
N ILE A 116 -15.27 -6.33 9.40
CA ILE A 116 -16.50 -5.53 9.47
C ILE A 116 -16.23 -4.11 8.96
N VAL A 117 -17.05 -3.62 8.03
CA VAL A 117 -17.07 -2.25 7.52
C VAL A 117 -18.41 -1.56 7.82
N CYS A 118 -18.47 -0.23 7.72
CA CYS A 118 -19.74 0.48 7.85
C CYS A 118 -20.70 0.16 6.69
N ASP A 119 -22.00 0.37 6.90
CA ASP A 119 -23.05 0.07 5.91
C ASP A 119 -22.86 0.78 4.56
N LEU A 120 -22.36 2.02 4.57
CA LEU A 120 -22.05 2.77 3.36
C LEU A 120 -20.95 2.09 2.55
N CYS A 121 -19.89 1.63 3.21
CA CYS A 121 -18.80 0.89 2.58
C CYS A 121 -19.27 -0.46 2.06
N GLY A 122 -20.10 -1.18 2.81
CA GLY A 122 -20.70 -2.44 2.36
C GLY A 122 -21.58 -2.27 1.12
N THR A 123 -22.36 -1.17 1.07
CA THR A 123 -23.18 -0.81 -0.09
C THR A 123 -22.31 -0.45 -1.29
N GLU A 124 -21.26 0.35 -1.10
CA GLU A 124 -20.31 0.69 -2.16
C GLU A 124 -19.68 -0.58 -2.75
N GLU A 125 -19.29 -1.53 -1.91
CA GLU A 125 -18.77 -2.84 -2.33
C GLU A 125 -19.78 -3.64 -3.17
N ALA A 126 -21.06 -3.59 -2.82
CA ALA A 126 -22.12 -4.23 -3.60
C ALA A 126 -22.30 -3.57 -4.98
N LEU A 127 -22.18 -2.24 -5.06
CA LEU A 127 -22.20 -1.51 -6.33
C LEU A 127 -20.96 -1.83 -7.19
N GLU A 128 -19.78 -1.97 -6.57
CA GLU A 128 -18.54 -2.37 -7.26
C GLU A 128 -18.70 -3.76 -7.89
N ASP A 129 -19.23 -4.73 -7.15
CA ASP A 129 -19.49 -6.08 -7.64
C ASP A 129 -20.55 -6.13 -8.75
N ALA A 130 -21.55 -5.25 -8.67
CA ALA A 130 -22.58 -5.10 -9.70
C ALA A 130 -22.09 -4.36 -10.96
N GLY A 131 -20.85 -3.85 -10.96
CA GLY A 131 -20.30 -3.05 -12.06
C GLY A 131 -20.90 -1.64 -12.17
N MET A 132 -21.55 -1.16 -11.10
CA MET A 132 -22.17 0.16 -11.02
C MET A 132 -21.21 1.23 -10.47
N SER A 133 -20.05 0.84 -9.96
CA SER A 133 -18.97 1.73 -9.50
C SER A 133 -17.59 1.13 -9.77
N GLU A 134 -16.56 1.99 -9.83
CA GLU A 134 -15.17 1.55 -9.97
C GLU A 134 -14.68 0.86 -8.69
N LYS A 135 -14.06 -0.31 -8.86
CA LYS A 135 -13.52 -1.10 -7.74
C LYS A 135 -12.23 -0.45 -7.21
N LYS A 136 -12.32 0.15 -6.02
CA LYS A 136 -11.16 0.80 -5.39
C LYS A 136 -10.09 -0.23 -4.99
N PRO A 137 -8.79 -0.02 -5.21
CA PRO A 137 -7.75 -0.94 -4.75
C PRO A 137 -7.71 -1.07 -3.22
N LEU A 138 -7.35 -2.25 -2.69
CA LEU A 138 -7.37 -2.47 -1.23
C LEU A 138 -6.38 -1.59 -0.46
N PHE A 139 -5.24 -1.23 -1.05
CA PHE A 139 -4.25 -0.35 -0.41
C PHE A 139 -4.78 1.06 -0.11
N THR A 140 -5.92 1.45 -0.68
CA THR A 140 -6.54 2.76 -0.42
C THR A 140 -7.28 2.82 0.92
N TRP A 141 -7.50 1.66 1.55
CA TRP A 141 -8.26 1.52 2.78
C TRP A 141 -7.54 2.17 3.98
N GLU A 142 -8.31 2.76 4.88
CA GLU A 142 -7.79 3.49 6.05
C GLU A 142 -6.91 2.59 6.94
N ALA A 143 -7.37 1.39 7.26
CA ALA A 143 -6.62 0.44 8.09
C ALA A 143 -5.24 0.11 7.49
N TRP A 144 -5.14 0.04 6.16
CA TRP A 144 -3.84 -0.13 5.50
C TRP A 144 -2.98 1.13 5.63
N LYS A 145 -3.52 2.32 5.37
CA LYS A 145 -2.76 3.58 5.46
C LYS A 145 -2.24 3.88 6.87
N GLU A 146 -3.00 3.50 7.88
CA GLU A 146 -2.68 3.71 9.29
C GLU A 146 -1.81 2.63 9.92
N ARG A 147 -1.47 1.57 9.18
CA ARG A 147 -0.58 0.52 9.69
C ARG A 147 0.74 1.12 10.19
N GLY A 148 1.10 0.80 11.42
CA GLY A 148 2.35 1.25 12.06
C GLY A 148 2.42 2.73 12.43
N LYS A 149 1.29 3.46 12.46
CA LYS A 149 1.16 4.68 13.27
C LYS A 149 0.87 4.29 14.72
#